data_AF-A0A9Q0SFK4-F1
#
_entry.id   AF-A0A9Q0SFK4-F1
#
_cell.length_a   1.000
_cell.length_b   1.000
_cell.length_c   1.000
_cell.angle_alpha   90.00
_cell.angle_beta   90.00
_cell.angle_gamma   90.00
#
_symmetry.space_group_name_H-M   'P 1'
#
loop_
_entity.id
_entity.type
_entity.pdbx_description
1 polymer ?
#
loop_
_entity_poly.entity_id
_entity_poly.type
_entity_poly.pdbx_seq_one_letter_code
_entity_poly.pdbx_strand_id
1 'polypeptide(L)'
;MANLVTSFMLWLCLISYAYITIHAAPVWPRGRSTRFYDFKIQTMTVSKLCNSKQIVTVNNMFPGPVVYAQEGDRLIVKVTNESPYNATIHWHGVRQILSCWFDGPSYITQCPIQAGQSFTYEFTMVKQKGTFFWHAHVSWLRATVYGALVVYPKPGVPYPFKYPYEEHIVILGEYWLQDIVQLERQVLASGGGPPPASAYTINGHPGPNYNCSANDVYKIDVVPGKTYLLRLINAGLNMENFFAIANHRLTIVEADAEYTKPFTTDRVMLGPGQTINVLVTADQTIGKYSMAMGPYMSAQNVPFQNISAIAYFQYAGAVPNSLSLPARLPSFNDNLAVKTVMDGLRGLNTSDVPKEIDTNLFLTIGLNVNKCRSKTPQQNCQGLNNGTMSASMNNISFIKPTVSVLEAYYKGIEGYFTDNFPGAPFRFYDFVNGAPNNAPNDTSSMNGTRVKVLEYGTRVQLILQDTGTVFGLCIVTLISTNHGDSRDVTQKPIQSVHQENRMVVKLMRQHPQVGTRKHKGFEGGKEPFMLADEILWTRAAVAHDRESTLKHPSIEQDDHLACASQKLMEWGPEPLTKGDSTLM
;
A
#
# COMPACT_ATOMS: atom_id res chain seq x y z
N MET A 1 12.88 55.81 -37.17
CA MET A 1 13.66 54.73 -36.53
C MET A 1 13.03 54.19 -35.24
N ALA A 2 12.28 54.99 -34.45
CA ALA A 2 11.66 54.51 -33.20
C ALA A 2 10.60 53.39 -33.38
N ASN A 3 9.83 53.38 -34.48
CA ASN A 3 8.75 52.40 -34.68
C ASN A 3 9.23 51.00 -35.13
N LEU A 4 10.45 50.88 -35.68
CA LEU A 4 10.97 49.58 -36.10
C LEU A 4 11.54 48.79 -34.91
N VAL A 5 12.15 49.50 -33.95
CA VAL A 5 12.76 48.91 -32.76
C VAL A 5 11.69 48.40 -31.79
N THR A 6 10.59 49.12 -31.63
CA THR A 6 9.46 48.69 -30.79
C THR A 6 8.75 47.47 -31.37
N SER A 7 8.55 47.42 -32.69
CA SER A 7 7.97 46.25 -33.37
C SER A 7 8.86 45.01 -33.27
N PHE A 8 10.18 45.18 -33.42
CA PHE A 8 11.14 44.08 -33.28
C PHE A 8 11.24 43.54 -31.84
N MET A 9 11.19 44.42 -30.84
CA MET A 9 11.16 44.03 -29.42
C MET A 9 9.87 43.30 -29.05
N LEU A 10 8.71 43.72 -29.56
CA LEU A 10 7.44 43.01 -29.39
C LEU A 10 7.49 41.61 -30.02
N TRP A 11 8.11 41.48 -31.18
CA TRP A 11 8.26 40.19 -31.88
C TRP A 11 9.19 39.24 -31.11
N LEU A 12 10.30 39.74 -30.54
CA LEU A 12 11.19 38.97 -29.67
C LEU A 12 10.49 38.54 -28.36
N CYS A 13 9.68 39.42 -27.75
CA CYS A 13 8.89 39.06 -26.57
C CYS A 13 7.86 37.97 -26.89
N LEU A 14 7.14 38.07 -28.02
CA LEU A 14 6.18 37.05 -28.45
C LEU A 14 6.83 35.70 -28.76
N ILE A 15 8.01 35.69 -29.38
CA ILE A 15 8.77 34.46 -29.63
C ILE A 15 9.27 33.87 -28.31
N SER A 16 9.76 34.69 -27.37
CA SER A 16 10.18 34.21 -26.05
C SER A 16 9.01 33.63 -25.25
N TYR A 17 7.83 34.25 -25.32
CA TYR A 17 6.61 33.78 -24.66
C TYR A 17 6.07 32.49 -25.29
N ALA A 18 6.13 32.36 -26.62
CA ALA A 18 5.81 31.11 -27.31
C ALA A 18 6.81 29.99 -26.97
N TYR A 19 8.11 30.30 -26.86
CA TYR A 19 9.14 29.32 -26.50
C TYR A 19 8.99 28.84 -25.04
N ILE A 20 8.63 29.76 -24.13
CA ILE A 20 8.36 29.43 -22.72
C ILE A 20 7.07 28.62 -22.58
N THR A 21 6.00 28.94 -23.31
CA THR A 21 4.74 28.18 -23.23
C THR A 21 4.83 26.79 -23.87
N ILE A 22 5.64 26.59 -24.92
CA ILE A 22 5.88 25.28 -25.54
C ILE A 22 6.80 24.39 -24.68
N HIS A 23 7.69 24.96 -23.86
CA HIS A 23 8.58 24.21 -22.96
C HIS A 23 8.10 24.13 -21.50
N ALA A 24 7.07 24.88 -21.11
CA ALA A 24 6.45 24.83 -19.78
C ALA A 24 5.19 23.95 -19.72
N ALA A 25 4.75 23.37 -20.84
CA ALA A 25 3.71 22.34 -20.80
C ALA A 25 4.29 21.09 -20.13
N PRO A 26 3.65 20.52 -19.08
CA PRO A 26 4.12 19.29 -18.47
C PRO A 26 4.10 18.18 -19.53
N VAL A 27 5.27 17.83 -20.04
CA VAL A 27 5.42 16.76 -21.03
C VAL A 27 5.13 15.45 -20.30
N TRP A 28 4.01 14.83 -20.66
CA TRP A 28 3.68 13.47 -20.23
C TRP A 28 4.90 12.57 -20.48
N PRO A 29 5.34 11.76 -19.50
CA PRO A 29 6.49 10.90 -19.69
C PRO A 29 6.30 10.02 -20.94
N ARG A 30 7.16 10.20 -21.95
CA ARG A 30 7.12 9.35 -23.14
C ARG A 30 7.73 7.99 -22.79
N GLY A 31 6.91 6.96 -22.76
CA GLY A 31 7.38 5.60 -22.58
C GLY A 31 8.29 5.16 -23.73
N ARG A 32 9.28 4.31 -23.43
CA ARG A 32 10.20 3.73 -24.42
C ARG A 32 9.47 2.75 -25.34
N SER A 33 8.72 1.83 -24.75
CA SER A 33 7.83 0.91 -25.45
C SER A 33 6.48 0.87 -24.75
N THR A 34 5.41 0.54 -25.47
CA THR A 34 4.07 0.44 -24.89
C THR A 34 3.71 -1.04 -24.69
N ARG A 35 3.25 -1.37 -23.49
CA ARG A 35 2.75 -2.70 -23.10
C ARG A 35 1.25 -2.62 -22.88
N PHE A 36 0.52 -3.56 -23.48
CA PHE A 36 -0.94 -3.62 -23.40
C PHE A 36 -1.37 -4.86 -22.62
N TYR A 37 -2.33 -4.68 -21.72
CA TYR A 37 -2.97 -5.76 -20.96
C TYR A 37 -4.49 -5.59 -20.95
N ASP A 38 -5.20 -6.70 -20.92
CA ASP A 38 -6.66 -6.75 -20.75
C ASP A 38 -6.98 -7.57 -19.49
N PHE A 39 -7.63 -6.92 -18.54
CA PHE A 39 -8.03 -7.45 -17.25
C PHE A 39 -9.54 -7.55 -17.21
N LYS A 40 -10.06 -8.77 -17.09
CA LYS A 40 -11.47 -9.03 -16.84
C LYS A 40 -11.66 -9.42 -15.39
N ILE A 41 -12.31 -8.56 -14.62
CA ILE A 41 -12.65 -8.84 -13.23
C ILE A 41 -13.91 -9.70 -13.24
N GLN A 42 -13.78 -10.96 -12.85
CA GLN A 42 -14.80 -12.00 -13.02
C GLN A 42 -14.91 -12.87 -11.76
N THR A 43 -16.04 -13.53 -11.57
CA THR A 43 -16.17 -14.55 -10.53
C THR A 43 -15.68 -15.92 -11.02
N MET A 44 -14.93 -16.61 -10.17
CA MET A 44 -14.44 -17.97 -10.42
C MET A 44 -14.73 -18.84 -9.20
N THR A 45 -15.18 -20.08 -9.42
CA THR A 45 -15.31 -21.06 -8.35
C THR A 45 -13.95 -21.61 -7.98
N VAL A 46 -13.58 -21.53 -6.70
CA VAL A 46 -12.39 -22.15 -6.13
C VAL A 46 -12.76 -23.15 -5.05
N SER A 47 -12.01 -24.25 -4.98
CA SER A 47 -12.14 -25.27 -3.94
C SER A 47 -10.91 -25.25 -3.05
N LYS A 48 -11.07 -24.88 -1.78
CA LYS A 48 -10.01 -24.84 -0.77
C LYS A 48 -10.56 -25.26 0.58
N LEU A 49 -9.74 -25.91 1.40
CA LEU A 49 -10.13 -26.30 2.76
C LEU A 49 -11.44 -27.10 2.80
N CYS A 50 -11.60 -28.05 1.87
CA CYS A 50 -12.79 -28.90 1.69
C CYS A 50 -14.08 -28.16 1.27
N ASN A 51 -14.00 -26.86 0.95
CA ASN A 51 -15.15 -26.03 0.63
C ASN A 51 -14.98 -25.39 -0.76
N SER A 52 -16.08 -25.26 -1.49
CA SER A 52 -16.12 -24.56 -2.78
C SER A 52 -16.93 -23.29 -2.66
N LYS A 53 -16.40 -22.19 -3.20
CA LYS A 53 -17.11 -20.89 -3.25
C LYS A 53 -16.69 -20.11 -4.48
N GLN A 54 -17.49 -19.13 -4.86
CA GLN A 54 -17.06 -18.13 -5.85
C GLN A 54 -16.19 -17.06 -5.19
N ILE A 55 -15.12 -16.66 -5.87
CA ILE A 55 -14.30 -15.50 -5.52
C ILE A 55 -14.19 -14.60 -6.74
N VAL A 56 -13.92 -13.31 -6.51
CA VAL A 56 -13.59 -12.37 -7.59
C VAL A 56 -12.11 -12.52 -7.94
N THR A 57 -11.82 -12.59 -9.23
CA THR A 57 -10.48 -12.80 -9.79
C THR A 57 -10.26 -11.90 -10.99
N VAL A 58 -9.04 -11.88 -11.52
CA VAL A 58 -8.74 -11.30 -12.83
C VAL A 58 -8.42 -12.41 -13.80
N ASN A 59 -9.11 -12.44 -14.95
CA ASN A 59 -8.91 -13.42 -16.02
C ASN A 59 -9.02 -14.88 -15.55
N ASN A 60 -9.89 -15.16 -14.56
CA ASN A 60 -10.04 -16.48 -13.93
C ASN A 60 -8.71 -17.02 -13.35
N MET A 61 -7.90 -16.14 -12.76
CA MET A 61 -6.64 -16.49 -12.11
C MET A 61 -6.62 -16.03 -10.66
N PHE A 62 -6.17 -16.91 -9.76
CA PHE A 62 -5.92 -16.59 -8.35
C PHE A 62 -4.59 -17.24 -7.89
N PRO A 63 -3.53 -16.46 -7.63
CA PRO A 63 -3.39 -15.02 -7.86
C PRO A 63 -3.59 -14.63 -9.34
N GLY A 64 -3.83 -13.35 -9.59
CA GLY A 64 -4.05 -12.80 -10.92
C GLY A 64 -2.81 -12.81 -11.83
N PRO A 65 -2.97 -12.42 -13.10
CA PRO A 65 -1.88 -12.42 -14.07
C PRO A 65 -0.71 -11.51 -13.67
N VAL A 66 0.50 -11.90 -14.06
CA VAL A 66 1.70 -11.08 -13.88
C VAL A 66 1.75 -10.02 -14.97
N VAL A 67 2.00 -8.78 -14.57
CA VAL A 67 2.31 -7.67 -15.49
C VAL A 67 3.83 -7.55 -15.59
N TYR A 68 4.36 -7.55 -16.81
CA TYR A 68 5.78 -7.42 -17.09
C TYR A 68 6.06 -6.12 -17.83
N ALA A 69 7.04 -5.37 -17.35
CA ALA A 69 7.49 -4.14 -18.00
C ALA A 69 9.02 -4.02 -17.91
N GLN A 70 9.57 -3.06 -18.61
CA GLN A 70 10.93 -2.56 -18.40
C GLN A 70 10.87 -1.14 -17.86
N GLU A 71 11.93 -0.71 -17.16
CA GLU A 71 12.06 0.68 -16.72
C GLU A 71 11.89 1.62 -17.93
N GLY A 72 10.93 2.54 -17.82
CA GLY A 72 10.56 3.49 -18.87
C GLY A 72 9.48 2.99 -19.84
N ASP A 73 8.96 1.77 -19.73
CA ASP A 73 7.80 1.35 -20.53
C ASP A 73 6.54 2.11 -20.12
N ARG A 74 5.67 2.37 -21.11
CA ARG A 74 4.28 2.84 -20.91
C ARG A 74 3.37 1.62 -20.80
N LEU A 75 2.58 1.55 -19.75
CA LEU A 75 1.61 0.50 -19.48
C LEU A 75 0.22 1.03 -19.78
N ILE A 76 -0.54 0.29 -20.61
CA ILE A 76 -1.94 0.54 -20.90
C ILE A 76 -2.71 -0.73 -20.51
N VAL A 77 -3.58 -0.61 -19.51
CA VAL A 77 -4.31 -1.75 -18.95
C VAL A 77 -5.80 -1.46 -19.00
N LYS A 78 -6.51 -2.13 -19.91
CA LYS A 78 -7.97 -2.08 -19.95
C LYS A 78 -8.52 -3.01 -18.88
N VAL A 79 -9.32 -2.47 -17.96
CA VAL A 79 -10.00 -3.23 -16.91
C VAL A 79 -11.49 -3.24 -17.21
N THR A 80 -12.05 -4.41 -17.45
CA THR A 80 -13.48 -4.65 -17.64
C THR A 80 -14.03 -5.32 -16.38
N ASN A 81 -14.99 -4.68 -15.70
CA ASN A 81 -15.60 -5.25 -14.50
C ASN A 81 -16.83 -6.07 -14.86
N GLU A 82 -16.70 -7.39 -14.88
CA GLU A 82 -17.78 -8.35 -15.12
C GLU A 82 -18.25 -9.00 -13.80
N SER A 83 -17.76 -8.53 -12.65
CA SER A 83 -18.15 -9.00 -11.33
C SER A 83 -19.40 -8.26 -10.82
N PRO A 84 -20.11 -8.79 -9.81
CA PRO A 84 -21.27 -8.12 -9.23
C PRO A 84 -20.91 -6.96 -8.27
N TYR A 85 -19.62 -6.69 -8.07
CA TYR A 85 -19.13 -5.70 -7.11
C TYR A 85 -18.44 -4.54 -7.83
N ASN A 86 -18.44 -3.37 -7.20
CA ASN A 86 -17.58 -2.25 -7.63
C ASN A 86 -16.11 -2.65 -7.53
N ALA A 87 -15.29 -2.22 -8.51
CA ALA A 87 -13.88 -2.57 -8.58
C ALA A 87 -13.00 -1.36 -8.95
N THR A 88 -11.78 -1.32 -8.43
CA THR A 88 -10.68 -0.48 -8.92
C THR A 88 -9.40 -1.28 -8.82
N ILE A 89 -8.36 -0.92 -9.57
CA ILE A 89 -7.04 -1.57 -9.52
C ILE A 89 -6.00 -0.51 -9.17
N HIS A 90 -5.22 -0.78 -8.14
CA HIS A 90 -4.08 0.02 -7.75
C HIS A 90 -2.76 -0.66 -8.13
N TRP A 91 -1.81 0.17 -8.57
CA TRP A 91 -0.48 -0.24 -9.03
C TRP A 91 0.53 0.02 -7.92
N HIS A 92 0.54 -0.86 -6.91
CA HIS A 92 1.26 -0.66 -5.67
C HIS A 92 2.75 -0.40 -5.89
N GLY A 93 3.23 0.71 -5.33
CA GLY A 93 4.60 1.17 -5.43
C GLY A 93 4.93 1.96 -6.70
N VAL A 94 4.04 2.01 -7.70
CA VAL A 94 4.22 2.87 -8.88
C VAL A 94 4.02 4.33 -8.49
N ARG A 95 4.97 5.22 -8.81
CA ARG A 95 4.97 6.62 -8.36
C ARG A 95 3.89 7.50 -8.99
N GLN A 96 3.21 7.02 -10.03
CA GLN A 96 2.19 7.75 -10.79
C GLN A 96 2.59 9.19 -11.17
N ILE A 97 3.83 9.37 -11.63
CA ILE A 97 4.36 10.69 -11.99
C ILE A 97 3.52 11.29 -13.12
N LEU A 98 2.77 12.35 -12.79
CA LEU A 98 1.80 13.03 -13.68
C LEU A 98 0.66 12.13 -14.19
N SER A 99 0.37 11.02 -13.49
CA SER A 99 -0.63 10.02 -13.88
C SER A 99 -1.53 9.58 -12.71
N CYS A 100 -1.71 10.45 -11.71
CA CYS A 100 -2.48 10.17 -10.49
C CYS A 100 -3.93 9.69 -10.71
N TRP A 101 -4.56 10.07 -11.83
CA TRP A 101 -5.88 9.58 -12.26
C TRP A 101 -5.95 8.05 -12.40
N PHE A 102 -4.80 7.42 -12.64
CA PHE A 102 -4.66 5.99 -12.86
C PHE A 102 -4.08 5.27 -11.63
N ASP A 103 -4.10 5.91 -10.47
CA ASP A 103 -3.55 5.32 -9.25
C ASP A 103 -4.45 4.20 -8.70
N GLY A 104 -5.78 4.33 -8.75
CA GLY A 104 -6.71 3.28 -8.34
C GLY A 104 -7.48 3.41 -7.01
N PRO A 105 -7.02 4.11 -5.95
CA PRO A 105 -7.75 4.17 -4.69
C PRO A 105 -9.16 4.78 -4.82
N SER A 106 -10.17 3.97 -4.55
CA SER A 106 -11.57 4.36 -4.68
C SER A 106 -11.92 5.52 -3.75
N TYR A 107 -12.60 6.52 -4.31
CA TYR A 107 -12.98 7.79 -3.67
C TYR A 107 -11.80 8.68 -3.24
N ILE A 108 -10.56 8.33 -3.59
CA ILE A 108 -9.43 9.24 -3.50
C ILE A 108 -9.08 9.78 -4.88
N THR A 109 -8.73 8.91 -5.82
CA THR A 109 -8.31 9.33 -7.18
C THR A 109 -9.36 9.07 -8.24
N GLN A 110 -10.33 8.18 -7.97
CA GLN A 110 -11.41 7.85 -8.91
C GLN A 110 -12.65 7.31 -8.19
N CYS A 111 -13.83 7.43 -8.81
CA CYS A 111 -14.98 6.59 -8.47
C CYS A 111 -14.70 5.12 -8.90
N PRO A 112 -15.34 4.12 -8.28
CA PRO A 112 -15.22 2.73 -8.70
C PRO A 112 -15.70 2.45 -10.13
N ILE A 113 -15.08 1.47 -10.78
CA ILE A 113 -15.57 0.86 -12.02
C ILE A 113 -16.79 -0.01 -11.64
N GLN A 114 -17.97 0.39 -12.05
CA GLN A 114 -19.22 -0.33 -11.78
C GLN A 114 -19.30 -1.64 -12.57
N ALA A 115 -20.17 -2.55 -12.14
CA ALA A 115 -20.44 -3.79 -12.86
C ALA A 115 -20.88 -3.51 -14.31
N GLY A 116 -20.32 -4.26 -15.25
CA GLY A 116 -20.51 -4.09 -16.70
C GLY A 116 -19.73 -2.93 -17.33
N GLN A 117 -19.00 -2.12 -16.56
CA GLN A 117 -18.23 -0.99 -17.07
C GLN A 117 -16.77 -1.33 -17.29
N SER A 118 -16.06 -0.46 -18.00
CA SER A 118 -14.62 -0.58 -18.23
C SER A 118 -13.89 0.74 -17.98
N PHE A 119 -12.63 0.64 -17.57
CA PHE A 119 -11.73 1.78 -17.43
C PHE A 119 -10.33 1.38 -17.90
N THR A 120 -9.62 2.31 -18.54
CA THR A 120 -8.26 2.05 -19.03
C THR A 120 -7.26 2.83 -18.19
N TYR A 121 -6.38 2.10 -17.50
CA TYR A 121 -5.27 2.67 -16.75
C TYR A 121 -4.09 2.94 -17.68
N GLU A 122 -3.46 4.09 -17.54
CA GLU A 122 -2.33 4.48 -18.38
C GLU A 122 -1.24 5.22 -17.58
N PHE A 123 -0.03 4.65 -17.54
CA PHE A 123 1.10 5.26 -16.83
C PHE A 123 2.43 4.79 -17.39
N THR A 124 3.53 5.45 -16.99
CA THR A 124 4.89 5.10 -17.41
C THR A 124 5.76 4.74 -16.21
N MET A 125 6.59 3.71 -16.33
CA MET A 125 7.54 3.28 -15.29
C MET A 125 8.75 4.22 -15.20
N VAL A 126 8.55 5.43 -14.69
CA VAL A 126 9.59 6.47 -14.64
C VAL A 126 10.63 6.17 -13.57
N LYS A 127 11.85 5.78 -14.00
CA LYS A 127 13.00 5.51 -13.11
C LYS A 127 12.68 4.50 -12.00
N GLN A 128 11.84 3.51 -12.29
CA GLN A 128 11.43 2.44 -11.39
C GLN A 128 11.67 1.08 -12.04
N LYS A 129 12.23 0.15 -11.27
CA LYS A 129 12.54 -1.23 -11.65
C LYS A 129 12.59 -2.08 -10.38
N GLY A 130 12.24 -3.36 -10.48
CA GLY A 130 12.17 -4.26 -9.34
C GLY A 130 10.83 -5.00 -9.29
N THR A 131 10.48 -5.45 -8.10
CA THR A 131 9.23 -6.15 -7.80
C THR A 131 8.21 -5.19 -7.21
N PHE A 132 7.08 -5.10 -7.90
CA PHE A 132 5.86 -4.41 -7.48
C PHE A 132 4.72 -5.43 -7.48
N PHE A 133 3.51 -4.97 -7.15
CA PHE A 133 2.30 -5.75 -7.38
C PHE A 133 1.13 -4.82 -7.67
N TRP A 134 0.05 -5.38 -8.18
CA TRP A 134 -1.21 -4.70 -8.35
C TRP A 134 -2.27 -5.40 -7.51
N HIS A 135 -3.25 -4.64 -7.03
CA HIS A 135 -4.36 -5.20 -6.24
C HIS A 135 -5.62 -4.35 -6.36
N ALA A 136 -6.78 -4.92 -6.03
CA ALA A 136 -7.99 -4.13 -5.92
C ALA A 136 -7.84 -3.07 -4.83
N HIS A 137 -8.36 -1.86 -5.05
CA HIS A 137 -8.29 -0.77 -4.07
C HIS A 137 -9.67 -0.18 -3.75
N VAL A 138 -10.62 -1.11 -3.61
CA VAL A 138 -11.98 -0.89 -3.15
C VAL A 138 -12.42 -2.13 -2.39
N SER A 139 -13.11 -1.95 -1.26
CA SER A 139 -13.54 -3.07 -0.40
C SER A 139 -12.35 -3.94 0.03
N TRP A 140 -12.60 -5.09 0.65
CA TRP A 140 -11.59 -6.11 0.92
C TRP A 140 -11.31 -7.02 -0.29
N LEU A 141 -11.70 -6.61 -1.51
CA LEU A 141 -11.52 -7.40 -2.73
C LEU A 141 -10.06 -7.76 -3.02
N ARG A 142 -9.09 -7.01 -2.48
CA ARG A 142 -7.66 -7.37 -2.57
C ARG A 142 -7.31 -8.71 -1.91
N ALA A 143 -8.23 -9.36 -1.20
CA ALA A 143 -8.02 -10.72 -0.69
C ALA A 143 -7.97 -11.76 -1.80
N THR A 144 -8.51 -11.44 -2.98
CA THR A 144 -8.56 -12.36 -4.13
C THR A 144 -8.20 -11.70 -5.46
N VAL A 145 -8.27 -10.36 -5.53
CA VAL A 145 -7.94 -9.56 -6.71
C VAL A 145 -6.58 -8.89 -6.50
N TYR A 146 -5.51 -9.61 -6.82
CA TYR A 146 -4.12 -9.13 -6.79
C TYR A 146 -3.23 -9.97 -7.72
N GLY A 147 -2.09 -9.41 -8.12
CA GLY A 147 -1.07 -10.12 -8.90
C GLY A 147 0.23 -9.33 -8.96
N ALA A 148 1.31 -9.95 -9.42
CA ALA A 148 2.62 -9.30 -9.44
C ALA A 148 2.77 -8.31 -10.61
N LEU A 149 3.61 -7.30 -10.40
CA LEU A 149 4.11 -6.39 -11.43
C LEU A 149 5.64 -6.44 -11.38
N VAL A 150 6.28 -6.99 -12.41
CA VAL A 150 7.73 -7.09 -12.49
C VAL A 150 8.26 -6.11 -13.52
N VAL A 151 9.14 -5.22 -13.08
CA VAL A 151 9.72 -4.17 -13.93
C VAL A 151 11.22 -4.40 -14.03
N TYR A 152 11.67 -4.92 -15.16
CA TYR A 152 13.08 -5.20 -15.38
C TYR A 152 13.91 -3.91 -15.56
N PRO A 153 15.22 -3.95 -15.31
CA PRO A 153 16.12 -2.88 -15.72
C PRO A 153 15.99 -2.55 -17.21
N LYS A 154 16.43 -1.34 -17.59
CA LYS A 154 16.50 -0.96 -19.01
C LYS A 154 17.37 -1.97 -19.79
N PRO A 155 17.03 -2.28 -21.05
CA PRO A 155 17.90 -3.05 -21.94
C PRO A 155 19.35 -2.55 -21.91
N GLY A 156 20.29 -3.48 -21.69
CA GLY A 156 21.73 -3.19 -21.55
C GLY A 156 22.20 -2.83 -20.14
N VAL A 157 21.29 -2.66 -19.18
CA VAL A 157 21.63 -2.42 -17.77
C VAL A 157 21.53 -3.74 -16.99
N PRO A 158 22.63 -4.28 -16.45
CA PRO A 158 22.57 -5.50 -15.64
C PRO A 158 22.01 -5.23 -14.25
N TYR A 159 21.59 -6.30 -13.55
CA TYR A 159 21.40 -6.24 -12.11
C TYR A 159 22.72 -5.86 -11.39
N PRO A 160 22.65 -5.21 -10.21
CA PRO A 160 23.84 -4.91 -9.40
C PRO A 160 24.40 -6.15 -8.66
N PHE A 161 23.85 -7.33 -8.93
CA PHE A 161 24.27 -8.62 -8.42
C PHE A 161 24.39 -9.62 -9.58
N LYS A 162 25.04 -10.76 -9.33
CA LYS A 162 25.21 -11.81 -10.35
C LYS A 162 23.85 -12.25 -10.87
N TYR A 163 23.72 -12.34 -12.19
CA TYR A 163 22.48 -12.76 -12.83
C TYR A 163 22.01 -14.12 -12.27
N PRO A 164 20.76 -14.22 -11.77
CA PRO A 164 20.24 -15.47 -11.26
C PRO A 164 20.05 -16.49 -12.39
N TYR A 165 20.05 -17.77 -12.06
CA TYR A 165 19.73 -18.84 -13.00
C TYR A 165 18.29 -18.72 -13.48
N GLU A 166 17.34 -18.56 -12.56
CA GLU A 166 15.93 -18.30 -12.82
C GLU A 166 15.35 -17.36 -11.74
N GLU A 167 14.19 -16.77 -12.05
CA GLU A 167 13.44 -15.92 -11.15
C GLU A 167 12.07 -16.52 -10.87
N HIS A 168 11.62 -16.50 -9.61
CA HIS A 168 10.30 -16.97 -9.22
C HIS A 168 9.57 -15.91 -8.39
N ILE A 169 8.30 -15.72 -8.70
CA ILE A 169 7.40 -14.85 -7.94
C ILE A 169 6.75 -15.67 -6.83
N VAL A 170 6.82 -15.17 -5.60
CA VAL A 170 6.27 -15.83 -4.41
C VAL A 170 5.38 -14.83 -3.68
N ILE A 171 4.07 -14.97 -3.89
CA ILE A 171 3.06 -14.10 -3.28
C ILE A 171 2.54 -14.77 -2.01
N LEU A 172 2.76 -14.10 -0.88
CA LEU A 172 2.21 -14.44 0.42
C LEU A 172 0.81 -13.81 0.51
N GLY A 173 -0.19 -14.60 0.89
CA GLY A 173 -1.58 -14.13 0.93
C GLY A 173 -2.43 -14.82 1.98
N GLU A 174 -3.67 -14.34 2.13
CA GLU A 174 -4.65 -14.84 3.08
C GLU A 174 -5.92 -15.30 2.37
N TYR A 175 -6.59 -16.32 2.91
CA TYR A 175 -7.83 -16.88 2.37
C TYR A 175 -8.86 -17.05 3.48
N TRP A 176 -10.09 -16.58 3.24
CA TRP A 176 -11.25 -16.81 4.08
C TRP A 176 -12.20 -17.81 3.43
N LEU A 177 -12.96 -18.57 4.21
CA LEU A 177 -14.04 -19.41 3.68
C LEU A 177 -15.28 -18.61 3.28
N GLN A 178 -15.55 -17.50 3.96
CA GLN A 178 -16.66 -16.62 3.65
C GLN A 178 -16.38 -15.73 2.42
N ASP A 179 -17.41 -15.30 1.69
CA ASP A 179 -17.28 -14.23 0.69
C ASP A 179 -16.72 -12.97 1.35
N ILE A 180 -15.66 -12.39 0.76
CA ILE A 180 -14.88 -11.35 1.41
C ILE A 180 -15.64 -10.02 1.51
N VAL A 181 -16.50 -9.71 0.53
CA VAL A 181 -17.30 -8.48 0.53
C VAL A 181 -18.42 -8.59 1.55
N GLN A 182 -19.04 -9.76 1.68
CA GLN A 182 -20.02 -10.02 2.74
C GLN A 182 -19.38 -10.02 4.12
N LEU A 183 -18.17 -10.56 4.25
CA LEU A 183 -17.44 -10.54 5.51
C LEU A 183 -17.13 -9.10 5.95
N GLU A 184 -16.62 -8.26 5.04
CA GLU A 184 -16.40 -6.84 5.30
C GLU A 184 -17.69 -6.15 5.79
N ARG A 185 -18.81 -6.34 5.09
CA ARG A 185 -20.11 -5.76 5.48
C ARG A 185 -20.53 -6.19 6.88
N GLN A 186 -20.34 -7.45 7.24
CA GLN A 186 -20.68 -7.97 8.56
C GLN A 186 -19.79 -7.38 9.66
N VAL A 187 -18.49 -7.24 9.40
CA VAL A 187 -17.53 -6.63 10.34
C VAL A 187 -17.85 -5.16 10.55
N LEU A 188 -18.12 -4.42 9.47
CA LEU A 188 -18.57 -3.02 9.53
C LEU A 188 -19.87 -2.89 10.33
N ALA A 189 -20.85 -3.75 10.06
CA ALA A 189 -22.15 -3.71 10.74
C ALA A 189 -22.05 -4.05 12.24
N SER A 190 -21.13 -4.95 12.62
CA SER A 190 -20.93 -5.31 14.02
C SER A 190 -20.08 -4.32 14.79
N GLY A 191 -19.30 -3.46 14.11
CA GLY A 191 -18.33 -2.56 14.73
C GLY A 191 -17.18 -3.29 15.44
N GLY A 192 -17.00 -4.59 15.19
CA GLY A 192 -15.92 -5.41 15.72
C GLY A 192 -14.65 -5.38 14.85
N GLY A 193 -13.66 -6.18 15.22
CA GLY A 193 -12.51 -6.46 14.36
C GLY A 193 -12.78 -7.59 13.36
N PRO A 194 -12.01 -7.68 12.25
CA PRO A 194 -12.10 -8.80 11.32
C PRO A 194 -11.76 -10.12 12.00
N PRO A 195 -12.41 -11.24 11.63
CA PRO A 195 -11.97 -12.56 12.08
C PRO A 195 -10.66 -12.96 11.38
N PRO A 196 -9.86 -13.84 11.99
CA PRO A 196 -8.65 -14.36 11.37
C PRO A 196 -8.92 -15.03 10.01
N ALA A 197 -7.90 -15.05 9.15
CA ALA A 197 -7.93 -15.81 7.91
C ALA A 197 -8.17 -17.30 8.17
N SER A 198 -8.93 -17.97 7.30
CA SER A 198 -9.11 -19.42 7.34
C SER A 198 -7.83 -20.17 6.96
N ALA A 199 -6.99 -19.59 6.11
CA ALA A 199 -5.65 -20.07 5.80
C ALA A 199 -4.72 -18.96 5.32
N TYR A 200 -3.43 -19.11 5.58
CA TYR A 200 -2.38 -18.46 4.79
C TYR A 200 -2.18 -19.21 3.47
N THR A 201 -1.61 -18.54 2.49
CA THR A 201 -1.32 -19.12 1.17
C THR A 201 0.01 -18.63 0.61
N ILE A 202 0.72 -19.50 -0.08
CA ILE A 202 1.87 -19.15 -0.93
C ILE A 202 1.44 -19.37 -2.38
N ASN A 203 1.42 -18.32 -3.19
CA ASN A 203 0.86 -18.28 -4.55
C ASN A 203 -0.56 -18.88 -4.62
N GLY A 204 -1.41 -18.55 -3.65
CA GLY A 204 -2.79 -19.05 -3.56
C GLY A 204 -2.94 -20.47 -3.00
N HIS A 205 -1.84 -21.18 -2.71
CA HIS A 205 -1.85 -22.54 -2.18
C HIS A 205 -1.63 -22.57 -0.65
N PRO A 206 -2.54 -23.14 0.17
CA PRO A 206 -2.33 -23.26 1.61
C PRO A 206 -1.22 -24.25 1.98
N GLY A 207 -1.05 -25.31 1.20
CA GLY A 207 -0.11 -26.38 1.49
C GLY A 207 -0.65 -27.43 2.49
N PRO A 208 0.14 -28.47 2.75
CA PRO A 208 -0.29 -29.69 3.42
C PRO A 208 -0.73 -29.58 4.88
N ASN A 209 -0.43 -28.46 5.56
CA ASN A 209 -0.82 -28.28 6.96
C ASN A 209 -2.31 -28.01 7.13
N TYR A 210 -3.01 -27.68 6.05
CA TYR A 210 -4.44 -27.40 6.06
C TYR A 210 -5.26 -28.59 5.57
N ASN A 211 -6.48 -28.71 6.11
CA ASN A 211 -7.38 -29.78 5.72
C ASN A 211 -7.70 -29.74 4.21
N CYS A 212 -7.83 -30.90 3.57
CA CYS A 212 -8.01 -31.04 2.12
C CYS A 212 -7.00 -30.27 1.24
N SER A 213 -5.80 -29.97 1.75
CA SER A 213 -4.79 -29.17 1.04
C SER A 213 -3.44 -29.90 0.85
N ALA A 214 -3.40 -31.21 1.14
CA ALA A 214 -2.20 -32.04 1.00
C ALA A 214 -1.54 -31.97 -0.39
N ASN A 215 -2.37 -31.87 -1.44
CA ASN A 215 -1.94 -31.74 -2.83
C ASN A 215 -2.08 -30.31 -3.38
N ASP A 216 -2.66 -29.38 -2.62
CA ASP A 216 -2.81 -27.96 -2.98
C ASP A 216 -1.58 -27.19 -2.49
N VAL A 217 -0.44 -27.42 -3.15
CA VAL A 217 0.89 -26.95 -2.72
C VAL A 217 1.70 -26.39 -3.88
N TYR A 218 2.21 -25.17 -3.70
CA TYR A 218 3.12 -24.55 -4.67
C TYR A 218 4.52 -25.18 -4.62
N LYS A 219 5.18 -25.28 -5.78
CA LYS A 219 6.50 -25.90 -5.92
C LYS A 219 7.40 -25.07 -6.81
N ILE A 220 8.68 -25.02 -6.47
CA ILE A 220 9.78 -24.51 -7.30
C ILE A 220 10.77 -25.65 -7.47
N ASP A 221 10.99 -26.09 -8.71
CA ASP A 221 12.00 -27.08 -9.03
C ASP A 221 13.36 -26.38 -9.27
N VAL A 222 14.42 -26.91 -8.64
CA VAL A 222 15.75 -26.28 -8.65
C VAL A 222 16.86 -27.24 -9.03
N VAL A 223 17.89 -26.72 -9.69
CA VAL A 223 19.08 -27.46 -10.11
C VAL A 223 20.19 -27.26 -9.06
N PRO A 224 20.84 -28.34 -8.58
CA PRO A 224 21.94 -28.23 -7.63
C PRO A 224 23.02 -27.23 -8.07
N GLY A 225 23.47 -26.39 -7.14
CA GLY A 225 24.51 -25.38 -7.34
C GLY A 225 24.07 -24.11 -8.09
N LYS A 226 22.81 -24.00 -8.53
CA LYS A 226 22.28 -22.78 -9.16
C LYS A 226 21.72 -21.81 -8.12
N THR A 227 21.71 -20.52 -8.46
CA THR A 227 21.16 -19.45 -7.61
C THR A 227 19.91 -18.88 -8.26
N TYR A 228 18.84 -18.73 -7.47
CA TYR A 228 17.52 -18.28 -7.89
C TYR A 228 17.20 -16.93 -7.25
N LEU A 229 16.49 -16.07 -7.97
CA LEU A 229 15.90 -14.85 -7.40
C LEU A 229 14.45 -15.12 -7.03
N LEU A 230 14.12 -15.07 -5.74
CA LEU A 230 12.72 -15.13 -5.28
C LEU A 230 12.21 -13.72 -5.04
N ARG A 231 11.16 -13.34 -5.75
CA ARG A 231 10.45 -12.07 -5.65
C ARG A 231 9.30 -12.22 -4.67
N LEU A 232 9.55 -11.95 -3.40
CA LEU A 232 8.58 -12.10 -2.34
C LEU A 232 7.65 -10.88 -2.31
N ILE A 233 6.35 -11.11 -2.24
CA ILE A 233 5.32 -10.07 -2.16
C ILE A 233 4.37 -10.46 -1.02
N ASN A 234 4.12 -9.56 -0.06
CA ASN A 234 3.02 -9.78 0.89
C ASN A 234 1.76 -9.06 0.40
N ALA A 235 0.82 -9.84 -0.15
CA ALA A 235 -0.51 -9.40 -0.59
C ALA A 235 -1.61 -9.73 0.43
N GLY A 236 -1.26 -10.18 1.65
CA GLY A 236 -2.17 -10.41 2.75
C GLY A 236 -2.92 -9.14 3.18
N LEU A 237 -4.06 -9.28 3.84
CA LEU A 237 -4.89 -8.15 4.29
C LEU A 237 -4.46 -7.60 5.64
N ASN A 238 -4.10 -8.48 6.56
CA ASN A 238 -4.05 -8.14 7.98
C ASN A 238 -2.74 -8.51 8.66
N MET A 239 -1.96 -9.44 8.10
CA MET A 239 -0.86 -10.08 8.83
C MET A 239 0.51 -9.78 8.22
N GLU A 240 1.44 -9.39 9.09
CA GLU A 240 2.89 -9.47 8.83
C GLU A 240 3.32 -10.94 8.85
N ASN A 241 4.12 -11.37 7.88
CA ASN A 241 4.46 -12.78 7.77
C ASN A 241 5.96 -13.01 7.73
N PHE A 242 6.40 -13.96 8.57
CA PHE A 242 7.71 -14.56 8.42
C PHE A 242 7.73 -15.50 7.22
N PHE A 243 8.85 -15.50 6.50
CA PHE A 243 9.13 -16.46 5.44
C PHE A 243 10.55 -17.05 5.60
N ALA A 244 10.66 -18.36 5.40
CA ALA A 244 11.94 -19.08 5.44
C ALA A 244 11.93 -20.31 4.54
N ILE A 245 13.11 -20.79 4.16
CA ILE A 245 13.31 -22.02 3.39
C ILE A 245 14.20 -22.96 4.21
N ALA A 246 13.79 -24.21 4.34
CA ALA A 246 14.51 -25.19 5.17
C ALA A 246 15.98 -25.30 4.72
N ASN A 247 16.93 -25.10 5.64
CA ASN A 247 18.38 -25.17 5.43
C ASN A 247 18.96 -24.22 4.36
N HIS A 248 18.20 -23.28 3.81
CA HIS A 248 18.72 -22.32 2.83
C HIS A 248 18.81 -20.92 3.42
N ARG A 249 19.88 -20.21 3.08
CA ARG A 249 20.02 -18.80 3.44
C ARG A 249 19.44 -17.91 2.35
N LEU A 250 18.91 -16.76 2.77
CA LEU A 250 18.27 -15.76 1.93
C LEU A 250 19.18 -14.52 1.88
N THR A 251 19.71 -14.18 0.71
CA THR A 251 20.47 -12.93 0.54
C THR A 251 19.55 -11.86 -0.01
N ILE A 252 19.16 -10.90 0.83
CA ILE A 252 18.29 -9.79 0.44
C ILE A 252 19.06 -8.86 -0.50
N VAL A 253 18.49 -8.51 -1.64
CA VAL A 253 19.12 -7.64 -2.66
C VAL A 253 18.23 -6.49 -3.12
N GLU A 254 16.94 -6.52 -2.79
CA GLU A 254 15.97 -5.50 -3.15
C GLU A 254 14.86 -5.46 -2.09
N ALA A 255 14.38 -4.27 -1.76
CA ALA A 255 13.18 -4.04 -0.96
C ALA A 255 12.37 -2.91 -1.60
N ASP A 256 11.08 -3.14 -1.82
CA ASP A 256 10.13 -2.19 -2.45
C ASP A 256 10.67 -1.55 -3.74
N ALA A 257 11.21 -2.41 -4.63
CA ALA A 257 11.78 -2.02 -5.91
C ALA A 257 12.96 -1.02 -5.84
N GLU A 258 13.66 -0.99 -4.71
CA GLU A 258 14.94 -0.31 -4.56
C GLU A 258 16.01 -1.32 -4.13
N TYR A 259 17.19 -1.26 -4.77
CA TYR A 259 18.27 -2.17 -4.44
C TYR A 259 18.84 -1.87 -3.05
N THR A 260 19.13 -2.93 -2.30
CA THR A 260 19.72 -2.86 -0.96
C THR A 260 21.21 -3.21 -1.00
N LYS A 261 21.97 -2.79 0.02
CA LYS A 261 23.26 -3.40 0.30
C LYS A 261 23.01 -4.87 0.66
N PRO A 262 23.54 -5.84 -0.09
CA PRO A 262 23.19 -7.23 0.15
C PRO A 262 23.58 -7.70 1.54
N PHE A 263 22.68 -8.40 2.21
CA PHE A 263 22.97 -9.09 3.46
C PHE A 263 22.20 -10.40 3.53
N THR A 264 22.78 -11.38 4.23
CA THR A 264 22.29 -12.76 4.22
C THR A 264 21.70 -13.15 5.58
N THR A 265 20.46 -13.58 5.56
CA THR A 265 19.67 -14.02 6.72
C THR A 265 19.15 -15.45 6.49
N ASP A 266 18.60 -16.08 7.51
CA ASP A 266 17.89 -17.38 7.42
C ASP A 266 16.37 -17.19 7.22
N ARG A 267 15.87 -15.98 7.45
CA ARG A 267 14.45 -15.64 7.43
C ARG A 267 14.22 -14.18 7.06
N VAL A 268 13.03 -13.88 6.56
CA VAL A 268 12.55 -12.51 6.34
C VAL A 268 11.20 -12.32 7.01
N MET A 269 10.85 -11.07 7.29
CA MET A 269 9.49 -10.66 7.66
C MET A 269 9.03 -9.62 6.62
N LEU A 270 7.82 -9.78 6.11
CA LEU A 270 7.19 -8.81 5.22
C LEU A 270 5.85 -8.38 5.82
N GLY A 271 5.62 -7.08 5.93
CA GLY A 271 4.29 -6.52 6.14
C GLY A 271 3.48 -6.47 4.85
N PRO A 272 2.13 -6.49 4.92
CA PRO A 272 1.27 -6.24 3.77
C PRO A 272 1.71 -5.02 2.95
N GLY A 273 1.80 -5.17 1.64
CA GLY A 273 2.31 -4.14 0.73
C GLY A 273 3.79 -4.24 0.41
N GLN A 274 4.61 -4.82 1.30
CA GLN A 274 6.06 -4.89 1.06
C GLN A 274 6.43 -5.95 0.02
N THR A 275 7.48 -5.65 -0.73
CA THR A 275 8.17 -6.60 -1.59
C THR A 275 9.63 -6.74 -1.18
N ILE A 276 10.15 -7.97 -1.18
CA ILE A 276 11.57 -8.24 -0.91
C ILE A 276 12.07 -9.25 -1.94
N ASN A 277 13.17 -8.93 -2.63
CA ASN A 277 13.83 -9.92 -3.46
C ASN A 277 15.02 -10.55 -2.73
N VAL A 278 15.07 -11.88 -2.76
CA VAL A 278 16.13 -12.67 -2.13
C VAL A 278 16.80 -13.59 -3.14
N LEU A 279 18.12 -13.67 -3.10
CA LEU A 279 18.89 -14.70 -3.79
C LEU A 279 19.00 -15.94 -2.91
N VAL A 280 18.70 -17.10 -3.48
CA VAL A 280 18.75 -18.41 -2.82
C VAL A 280 19.57 -19.37 -3.68
N THR A 281 20.63 -19.94 -3.12
CA THR A 281 21.47 -20.93 -3.82
C THR A 281 21.01 -22.34 -3.44
N ALA A 282 20.79 -23.20 -4.43
CA ALA A 282 20.46 -24.60 -4.23
C ALA A 282 21.72 -25.41 -3.86
N ASP A 283 22.27 -25.15 -2.68
CA ASP A 283 23.54 -25.67 -2.17
C ASP A 283 23.42 -26.88 -1.23
N GLN A 284 22.20 -27.37 -0.99
CA GLN A 284 21.93 -28.50 -0.12
C GLN A 284 21.96 -29.84 -0.89
N THR A 285 21.91 -30.95 -0.15
CA THR A 285 21.80 -32.29 -0.76
C THR A 285 20.50 -32.42 -1.54
N ILE A 286 20.52 -33.22 -2.61
CA ILE A 286 19.35 -33.46 -3.45
C ILE A 286 18.20 -33.98 -2.58
N GLY A 287 17.11 -33.23 -2.54
CA GLY A 287 15.96 -33.51 -1.70
C GLY A 287 14.88 -32.46 -1.84
N LYS A 288 13.92 -32.50 -0.92
CA LYS A 288 12.77 -31.61 -0.88
C LYS A 288 12.83 -30.75 0.37
N TYR A 289 12.77 -29.44 0.21
CA TYR A 289 12.86 -28.48 1.31
C TYR A 289 11.59 -27.65 1.37
N SER A 290 10.97 -27.52 2.53
CA SER A 290 9.79 -26.67 2.67
C SER A 290 10.18 -25.20 2.61
N MET A 291 9.37 -24.41 1.91
CA MET A 291 9.25 -22.97 2.09
C MET A 291 8.05 -22.75 3.01
N ALA A 292 8.19 -21.97 4.06
CA ALA A 292 7.12 -21.73 5.02
C ALA A 292 6.81 -20.25 5.15
N MET A 293 5.51 -19.96 5.28
CA MET A 293 4.97 -18.66 5.64
C MET A 293 4.18 -18.80 6.94
N GLY A 294 4.42 -17.92 7.92
CA GLY A 294 3.70 -17.92 9.19
C GLY A 294 3.53 -16.51 9.76
N PRO A 295 2.70 -16.35 10.81
CA PRO A 295 2.35 -15.03 11.32
C PRO A 295 3.48 -14.41 12.13
N TYR A 296 3.57 -13.08 12.09
CA TYR A 296 4.12 -12.27 13.16
C TYR A 296 2.98 -11.51 13.86
N MET A 297 2.84 -11.70 15.16
CA MET A 297 1.80 -11.11 16.01
C MET A 297 2.40 -10.77 17.37
N SER A 298 2.70 -9.48 17.59
CA SER A 298 3.21 -8.98 18.87
C SER A 298 2.09 -8.52 19.82
N ALA A 299 0.89 -8.29 19.30
CA ALA A 299 -0.25 -7.84 20.09
C ALA A 299 -0.78 -8.94 21.03
N GLN A 300 -1.15 -8.54 22.25
CA GLN A 300 -1.67 -9.46 23.24
C GLN A 300 -3.18 -9.63 23.10
N ASN A 301 -3.67 -10.86 23.29
CA ASN A 301 -5.10 -11.21 23.30
C ASN A 301 -5.86 -10.91 21.98
N VAL A 302 -5.14 -10.76 20.87
CA VAL A 302 -5.74 -10.65 19.53
C VAL A 302 -5.72 -12.03 18.88
N PRO A 303 -6.87 -12.58 18.45
CA PRO A 303 -6.90 -13.87 17.77
C PRO A 303 -6.25 -13.75 16.37
N PHE A 304 -5.51 -14.79 15.97
CA PHE A 304 -4.87 -14.86 14.66
C PHE A 304 -4.83 -16.31 14.14
N GLN A 305 -4.57 -16.45 12.84
CA GLN A 305 -4.36 -17.75 12.21
C GLN A 305 -2.93 -18.22 12.51
N ASN A 306 -2.75 -19.38 13.14
CA ASN A 306 -1.43 -19.85 13.58
C ASN A 306 -0.93 -21.11 12.82
N ILE A 307 -1.66 -21.57 11.80
CA ILE A 307 -1.19 -22.64 10.92
C ILE A 307 -0.33 -22.01 9.83
N SER A 308 0.88 -22.51 9.61
CA SER A 308 1.76 -22.02 8.54
C SER A 308 1.36 -22.57 7.17
N ALA A 309 1.42 -21.72 6.14
CA ALA A 309 1.35 -22.18 4.76
C ALA A 309 2.70 -22.75 4.32
N ILE A 310 2.66 -23.80 3.50
CA ILE A 310 3.84 -24.54 3.06
C ILE A 310 3.86 -24.64 1.54
N ALA A 311 5.02 -24.37 0.94
CA ALA A 311 5.37 -24.65 -0.44
C ALA A 311 6.68 -25.47 -0.47
N TYR A 312 7.13 -25.92 -1.64
CA TYR A 312 8.33 -26.75 -1.76
C TYR A 312 9.39 -26.15 -2.68
N PHE A 313 10.64 -26.17 -2.22
CA PHE A 313 11.85 -25.92 -2.98
C PHE A 313 12.51 -27.28 -3.25
N GLN A 314 12.31 -27.82 -4.44
CA GLN A 314 12.51 -29.23 -4.77
C GLN A 314 13.68 -29.41 -5.73
N TYR A 315 14.68 -30.17 -5.34
CA TYR A 315 15.86 -30.38 -6.18
C TYR A 315 15.53 -31.33 -7.34
N ALA A 316 16.02 -31.03 -8.53
CA ALA A 316 16.01 -31.93 -9.67
C ALA A 316 16.75 -33.22 -9.29
N GLY A 317 16.08 -34.36 -9.46
CA GLY A 317 16.57 -35.67 -9.00
C GLY A 317 16.10 -36.07 -7.60
N ALA A 318 15.32 -35.23 -6.90
CA ALA A 318 14.67 -35.62 -5.66
C ALA A 318 13.67 -36.77 -5.90
N VAL A 319 13.58 -37.70 -4.95
CA VAL A 319 12.63 -38.81 -5.03
C VAL A 319 11.20 -38.24 -4.92
N PRO A 320 10.27 -38.56 -5.85
CA PRO A 320 8.95 -37.91 -5.93
C PRO A 320 8.13 -37.89 -4.63
N ASN A 321 8.30 -38.91 -3.77
CA ASN A 321 7.57 -39.08 -2.51
C ASN A 321 8.45 -38.91 -1.26
N SER A 322 9.66 -38.33 -1.38
CA SER A 322 10.49 -38.07 -0.21
C SER A 322 9.82 -37.05 0.72
N LEU A 323 9.94 -37.27 2.03
CA LEU A 323 9.55 -36.29 3.04
C LEU A 323 10.34 -34.99 2.84
N SER A 324 9.65 -33.85 2.96
CA SER A 324 10.29 -32.55 2.93
C SER A 324 10.95 -32.23 4.26
N LEU A 325 12.13 -31.62 4.21
CA LEU A 325 12.74 -31.01 5.39
C LEU A 325 11.93 -29.75 5.78
N PRO A 326 11.47 -29.63 7.04
CA PRO A 326 10.61 -28.52 7.44
C PRO A 326 11.40 -27.22 7.62
N ALA A 327 10.87 -26.12 7.11
CA ALA A 327 11.39 -24.79 7.40
C ALA A 327 11.05 -24.41 8.84
N ARG A 328 12.01 -23.81 9.54
CA ARG A 328 11.81 -23.30 10.91
C ARG A 328 11.52 -21.81 10.83
N LEU A 329 10.32 -21.44 11.26
CA LEU A 329 9.96 -20.04 11.45
C LEU A 329 10.28 -19.60 12.89
N PRO A 330 10.51 -18.30 13.11
CA PRO A 330 10.55 -17.74 14.46
C PRO A 330 9.27 -18.03 15.25
N SER A 331 9.33 -17.82 16.57
CA SER A 331 8.11 -17.64 17.34
C SER A 331 7.32 -16.45 16.78
N PHE A 332 5.99 -16.55 16.76
CA PHE A 332 5.12 -15.54 16.15
C PHE A 332 5.30 -14.13 16.75
N ASN A 333 5.81 -14.00 17.98
CA ASN A 333 6.06 -12.73 18.66
C ASN A 333 7.55 -12.38 18.80
N ASP A 334 8.41 -12.94 17.95
CA ASP A 334 9.86 -12.69 17.99
C ASP A 334 10.23 -11.33 17.39
N ASN A 335 10.13 -10.29 18.22
CA ASN A 335 10.48 -8.91 17.86
C ASN A 335 11.96 -8.76 17.49
N LEU A 336 12.84 -9.61 18.05
CA LEU A 336 14.28 -9.55 17.76
C LEU A 336 14.57 -10.06 16.34
N ALA A 337 13.89 -11.13 15.91
CA ALA A 337 13.96 -11.61 14.54
C ALA A 337 13.54 -10.54 13.53
N VAL A 338 12.44 -9.82 13.81
CA VAL A 338 12.00 -8.69 12.99
C VAL A 338 13.06 -7.59 12.96
N LYS A 339 13.49 -7.11 14.13
CA LYS A 339 14.47 -6.02 14.25
C LYS A 339 15.77 -6.33 13.51
N THR A 340 16.25 -7.57 13.61
CA THR A 340 17.51 -7.99 12.97
C THR A 340 17.45 -7.87 11.44
N VAL A 341 16.31 -8.23 10.83
CA VAL A 341 16.13 -8.10 9.38
C VAL A 341 15.96 -6.63 8.99
N MET A 342 15.13 -5.88 9.71
CA MET A 342 14.82 -4.50 9.36
C MET A 342 16.01 -3.55 9.53
N ASP A 343 16.81 -3.71 10.60
CA ASP A 343 18.03 -2.93 10.81
C ASP A 343 19.11 -3.21 9.74
N GLY A 344 19.01 -4.35 9.04
CA GLY A 344 19.89 -4.73 7.95
C GLY A 344 19.58 -3.98 6.64
N LEU A 345 18.35 -3.48 6.46
CA LEU A 345 17.93 -2.81 5.24
C LEU A 345 18.65 -1.46 5.09
N ARG A 346 19.48 -1.36 4.05
CA ARG A 346 20.21 -0.14 3.70
C ARG A 346 20.23 0.03 2.20
N GLY A 347 20.05 1.25 1.72
CA GLY A 347 20.14 1.57 0.29
C GLY A 347 21.51 1.18 -0.28
N LEU A 348 21.52 0.61 -1.48
CA LEU A 348 22.74 0.14 -2.15
C LEU A 348 23.77 1.27 -2.30
N ASN A 349 23.33 2.42 -2.81
CA ASN A 349 24.16 3.58 -3.09
C ASN A 349 23.88 4.72 -2.10
N THR A 350 24.80 5.69 -2.03
CA THR A 350 24.52 6.98 -1.39
C THR A 350 23.42 7.69 -2.17
N SER A 351 22.24 7.77 -1.58
CA SER A 351 21.10 8.49 -2.16
C SER A 351 21.11 9.96 -1.76
N ASP A 352 20.51 10.80 -2.60
CA ASP A 352 20.22 12.21 -2.28
C ASP A 352 19.08 12.29 -1.26
N VAL A 353 19.37 11.91 -0.01
CA VAL A 353 18.44 12.07 1.11
C VAL A 353 18.36 13.56 1.44
N PRO A 354 17.16 14.17 1.48
CA PRO A 354 17.01 15.57 1.88
C PRO A 354 17.62 15.82 3.25
N LYS A 355 18.61 16.71 3.32
CA LYS A 355 19.29 17.10 4.58
C LYS A 355 18.63 18.29 5.27
N GLU A 356 17.93 19.09 4.48
CA GLU A 356 17.12 20.21 4.94
C GLU A 356 15.66 19.84 4.77
N ILE A 357 14.86 20.18 5.78
CA ILE A 357 13.45 19.82 5.88
C ILE A 357 12.62 21.10 5.91
N ASP A 358 11.66 21.19 4.99
CA ASP A 358 10.77 22.35 4.87
C ASP A 358 9.50 22.18 5.72
N THR A 359 9.05 20.94 5.90
CA THR A 359 7.83 20.61 6.66
C THR A 359 8.02 19.36 7.51
N ASN A 360 7.67 19.45 8.79
CA ASN A 360 7.64 18.32 9.71
C ASN A 360 6.20 17.89 9.97
N LEU A 361 5.91 16.61 9.80
CA LEU A 361 4.64 15.98 10.14
C LEU A 361 4.88 14.91 11.19
N PHE A 362 4.25 15.06 12.36
CA PHE A 362 4.23 14.07 13.43
C PHE A 362 2.84 13.44 13.45
N LEU A 363 2.71 12.22 12.96
CA LEU A 363 1.43 11.54 12.81
C LEU A 363 1.34 10.41 13.82
N THR A 364 0.46 10.55 14.81
CA THR A 364 0.10 9.43 15.69
C THR A 364 -0.83 8.49 14.94
N ILE A 365 -0.51 7.20 14.91
CA ILE A 365 -1.34 6.15 14.30
C ILE A 365 -1.86 5.26 15.41
N GLY A 366 -3.14 4.96 15.40
CA GLY A 366 -3.71 4.07 16.40
C GLY A 366 -5.09 3.56 16.05
N LEU A 367 -5.48 2.52 16.77
CA LEU A 367 -6.86 2.07 16.83
C LEU A 367 -7.60 2.84 17.92
N ASN A 368 -8.90 3.05 17.68
CA ASN A 368 -9.81 3.73 18.57
C ASN A 368 -11.05 2.87 18.82
N VAL A 369 -11.66 3.07 19.98
CA VAL A 369 -12.98 2.52 20.33
C VAL A 369 -13.92 3.70 20.48
N ASN A 370 -14.95 3.75 19.67
CA ASN A 370 -16.00 4.76 19.77
C ASN A 370 -17.22 4.17 20.47
N LYS A 371 -17.98 5.02 21.18
CA LYS A 371 -19.22 4.60 21.82
C LYS A 371 -20.24 4.10 20.78
N CYS A 372 -20.75 2.90 20.98
CA CYS A 372 -21.84 2.35 20.18
C CYS A 372 -23.12 3.18 20.35
N ARG A 373 -23.70 3.63 19.23
CA ARG A 373 -24.93 4.45 19.20
C ARG A 373 -26.23 3.63 19.23
N SER A 374 -26.12 2.30 19.29
CA SER A 374 -27.28 1.39 19.39
C SER A 374 -28.03 1.59 20.71
N LYS A 375 -29.35 1.38 20.71
CA LYS A 375 -30.16 1.30 21.94
C LYS A 375 -29.85 0.04 22.76
N THR A 376 -29.35 -1.01 22.11
CA THR A 376 -28.91 -2.28 22.72
C THR A 376 -27.46 -2.59 22.33
N PRO A 377 -26.45 -1.85 22.86
CA PRO A 377 -25.05 -2.02 22.48
C PRO A 377 -24.52 -3.45 22.65
N GLN A 378 -24.91 -4.14 23.72
CA GLN A 378 -24.45 -5.50 24.02
C GLN A 378 -24.89 -6.54 22.98
N GLN A 379 -25.95 -6.25 22.22
CA GLN A 379 -26.46 -7.13 21.17
C GLN A 379 -25.91 -6.75 19.79
N ASN A 380 -25.66 -5.46 19.57
CA ASN A 380 -25.44 -4.90 18.22
C ASN A 380 -24.01 -4.43 17.97
N CYS A 381 -23.14 -4.42 18.98
CA CYS A 381 -21.77 -3.93 18.87
C CYS A 381 -20.79 -4.95 19.47
N GLN A 382 -19.84 -5.38 18.64
CA GLN A 382 -18.85 -6.42 18.96
C GLN A 382 -17.44 -5.85 19.20
N GLY A 383 -17.27 -4.53 19.13
CA GLY A 383 -16.01 -3.89 19.52
C GLY A 383 -15.76 -4.01 21.02
N LEU A 384 -14.55 -3.63 21.42
CA LEU A 384 -14.16 -3.59 22.83
C LEU A 384 -15.19 -2.85 23.69
N ASN A 385 -15.55 -3.43 24.84
CA ASN A 385 -16.54 -2.89 25.77
C ASN A 385 -17.90 -2.54 25.13
N ASN A 386 -18.34 -3.32 24.14
CA ASN A 386 -19.56 -3.07 23.34
C ASN A 386 -19.52 -1.75 22.56
N GLY A 387 -18.33 -1.28 22.21
CA GLY A 387 -18.11 -0.12 21.35
C GLY A 387 -18.03 -0.50 19.87
N THR A 388 -17.63 0.47 19.05
CA THR A 388 -17.31 0.28 17.63
C THR A 388 -15.86 0.62 17.38
N MET A 389 -15.11 -0.29 16.76
CA MET A 389 -13.71 -0.10 16.42
C MET A 389 -13.55 0.92 15.29
N SER A 390 -12.48 1.69 15.34
CA SER A 390 -12.03 2.56 14.24
C SER A 390 -10.51 2.70 14.28
N ALA A 391 -9.93 3.35 13.28
CA ALA A 391 -8.52 3.71 13.25
C ALA A 391 -8.39 5.21 12.95
N SER A 392 -7.31 5.84 13.40
CA SER A 392 -7.11 7.26 13.17
C SER A 392 -5.64 7.63 12.97
N MET A 393 -5.44 8.74 12.26
CA MET A 393 -4.19 9.48 12.22
C MET A 393 -4.38 10.85 12.88
N ASN A 394 -3.53 11.21 13.82
CA ASN A 394 -3.69 12.43 14.64
C ASN A 394 -5.10 12.60 15.21
N ASN A 395 -5.71 11.47 15.63
CA ASN A 395 -7.07 11.37 16.15
C ASN A 395 -8.19 11.74 15.16
N ILE A 396 -7.92 11.67 13.85
CA ILE A 396 -8.91 11.81 12.78
C ILE A 396 -9.10 10.46 12.09
N SER A 397 -10.32 9.93 12.14
CA SER A 397 -10.74 8.76 11.37
C SER A 397 -11.24 9.20 10.00
N PHE A 398 -10.53 8.79 8.96
CA PHE A 398 -10.86 9.16 7.59
C PHE A 398 -12.19 8.56 7.17
N ILE A 399 -13.06 9.38 6.55
CA ILE A 399 -14.33 8.95 5.97
C ILE A 399 -14.24 9.11 4.45
N LYS A 400 -14.60 8.06 3.71
CA LYS A 400 -14.60 8.09 2.25
C LYS A 400 -15.67 9.08 1.77
N PRO A 401 -15.34 10.07 0.93
CA PRO A 401 -16.33 10.96 0.34
C PRO A 401 -17.15 10.22 -0.74
N THR A 402 -18.25 10.82 -1.19
CA THR A 402 -19.10 10.24 -2.26
C THR A 402 -18.63 10.62 -3.67
N VAL A 403 -17.83 11.69 -3.81
CA VAL A 403 -17.05 12.05 -5.00
C VAL A 403 -15.58 11.93 -4.65
N SER A 404 -14.75 11.47 -5.60
CA SER A 404 -13.33 11.29 -5.31
C SER A 404 -12.64 12.61 -4.94
N VAL A 405 -11.70 12.58 -3.99
CA VAL A 405 -10.94 13.77 -3.55
C VAL A 405 -10.27 14.47 -4.73
N LEU A 406 -9.68 13.71 -5.66
CA LEU A 406 -9.02 14.24 -6.84
C LEU A 406 -10.00 14.93 -7.80
N GLU A 407 -11.19 14.36 -8.00
CA GLU A 407 -12.22 15.00 -8.82
C GLU A 407 -12.75 16.28 -8.17
N ALA A 408 -13.04 16.24 -6.87
CA ALA A 408 -13.48 17.42 -6.12
C ALA A 408 -12.43 18.53 -6.17
N TYR A 409 -11.15 18.19 -5.99
CA TYR A 409 -10.03 19.13 -6.13
C TYR A 409 -9.98 19.73 -7.54
N TYR A 410 -9.96 18.89 -8.58
CA TYR A 410 -9.73 19.34 -9.95
C TYR A 410 -10.89 20.17 -10.51
N LYS A 411 -12.13 19.88 -10.07
CA LYS A 411 -13.33 20.62 -10.47
C LYS A 411 -13.71 21.75 -9.52
N GLY A 412 -12.96 21.97 -8.43
CA GLY A 412 -13.27 22.98 -7.42
C GLY A 412 -14.61 22.75 -6.71
N ILE A 413 -14.98 21.49 -6.45
CA ILE A 413 -16.26 21.14 -5.82
C ILE A 413 -16.10 21.15 -4.29
N GLU A 414 -16.83 22.05 -3.63
CA GLU A 414 -16.81 22.20 -2.18
C GLU A 414 -17.60 21.08 -1.47
N GLY A 415 -17.30 20.85 -0.18
CA GLY A 415 -18.08 19.96 0.71
C GLY A 415 -17.62 18.49 0.75
N TYR A 416 -16.68 18.08 -0.09
CA TYR A 416 -16.21 16.67 -0.15
C TYR A 416 -14.93 16.39 0.67
N PHE A 417 -14.10 17.41 0.90
CA PHE A 417 -12.93 17.31 1.76
C PHE A 417 -12.59 18.68 2.35
N THR A 418 -11.68 18.70 3.32
CA THR A 418 -11.07 19.93 3.85
C THR A 418 -9.55 19.79 3.86
N ASP A 419 -8.82 20.89 3.67
CA ASP A 419 -7.36 20.96 3.58
C ASP A 419 -6.64 21.13 4.93
N ASN A 420 -7.37 20.93 6.03
CA ASN A 420 -6.93 21.23 7.38
C ASN A 420 -6.46 20.01 8.19
N PHE A 421 -5.90 18.99 7.53
CA PHE A 421 -5.31 17.86 8.24
C PHE A 421 -4.13 18.33 9.11
N PRO A 422 -4.12 18.04 10.42
CA PRO A 422 -3.14 18.59 11.35
C PRO A 422 -1.78 17.91 11.18
N GLY A 423 -0.72 18.71 11.11
CA GLY A 423 0.67 18.21 11.02
C GLY A 423 1.21 17.61 12.32
N ALA A 424 0.47 17.70 13.43
CA ALA A 424 0.80 17.13 14.73
C ALA A 424 -0.49 16.76 15.47
N PRO A 425 -0.48 15.81 16.42
CA PRO A 425 -1.66 15.49 17.21
C PRO A 425 -2.09 16.70 18.05
N PHE A 426 -3.41 16.90 18.21
CA PHE A 426 -3.94 18.00 19.03
C PHE A 426 -3.59 17.88 20.52
N ARG A 427 -3.22 16.67 20.98
CA ARG A 427 -2.85 16.38 22.37
C ARG A 427 -1.65 15.45 22.39
N PHE A 428 -0.63 15.85 23.14
CA PHE A 428 0.52 15.00 23.44
C PHE A 428 0.32 14.29 24.77
N TYR A 429 0.67 13.01 24.78
CA TYR A 429 0.71 12.15 25.95
C TYR A 429 1.87 11.15 25.75
N ASP A 430 2.15 10.31 26.74
CA ASP A 430 3.03 9.16 26.51
C ASP A 430 2.29 8.19 25.60
N PHE A 431 2.54 8.28 24.29
CA PHE A 431 1.78 7.57 23.25
C PHE A 431 1.81 6.06 23.41
N VAL A 432 2.81 5.50 24.09
CA VAL A 432 3.02 4.06 24.21
C VAL A 432 2.55 3.54 25.57
N ASN A 433 2.99 4.17 26.67
CA ASN A 433 2.69 3.67 28.03
C ASN A 433 1.61 4.46 28.76
N GLY A 434 1.42 5.73 28.39
CA GLY A 434 0.39 6.61 28.96
C GLY A 434 -0.82 6.78 28.04
N ALA A 435 -0.88 6.04 26.94
CA ALA A 435 -2.11 5.84 26.21
C ALA A 435 -3.13 5.22 27.18
N PRO A 436 -4.43 5.53 27.03
CA PRO A 436 -5.45 4.95 27.89
C PRO A 436 -5.60 3.45 27.58
N ASN A 437 -4.66 2.64 28.09
CA ASN A 437 -4.52 1.19 27.87
C ASN A 437 -5.59 0.36 28.60
N ASN A 438 -6.65 1.02 29.05
CA ASN A 438 -7.85 0.51 29.71
C ASN A 438 -8.99 1.53 29.53
N ALA A 439 -9.07 2.19 28.36
CA ALA A 439 -10.00 3.29 28.15
C ALA A 439 -11.43 2.87 28.51
N PRO A 440 -12.08 3.54 29.48
CA PRO A 440 -13.49 3.31 29.74
C PRO A 440 -14.27 3.76 28.49
N ASN A 441 -14.73 2.78 27.72
CA ASN A 441 -15.74 2.83 26.65
C ASN A 441 -15.51 3.77 25.44
N ASP A 442 -14.61 4.75 25.46
CA ASP A 442 -14.47 5.71 24.36
C ASP A 442 -13.08 6.37 24.30
N THR A 443 -12.28 6.07 23.28
CA THR A 443 -11.04 6.79 22.95
C THR A 443 -11.25 7.87 21.89
N SER A 444 -12.51 8.08 21.45
CA SER A 444 -13.04 9.18 20.65
C SER A 444 -12.10 9.74 19.58
N SER A 445 -12.07 9.08 18.42
CA SER A 445 -11.56 9.72 17.21
C SER A 445 -12.61 10.64 16.58
N MET A 446 -12.15 11.69 15.90
CA MET A 446 -13.03 12.56 15.13
C MET A 446 -13.14 12.03 13.71
N ASN A 447 -14.36 11.82 13.22
CA ASN A 447 -14.58 11.51 11.81
C ASN A 447 -14.28 12.75 10.95
N GLY A 448 -13.61 12.56 9.81
CA GLY A 448 -13.45 13.63 8.83
C GLY A 448 -12.64 13.24 7.60
N THR A 449 -13.02 13.81 6.46
CA THR A 449 -12.27 13.73 5.20
C THR A 449 -11.33 14.94 5.14
N ARG A 450 -10.14 14.79 5.72
CA ARG A 450 -9.15 15.86 5.83
C ARG A 450 -7.90 15.49 5.06
N VAL A 451 -7.39 16.43 4.25
CA VAL A 451 -6.17 16.28 3.47
C VAL A 451 -5.11 17.27 3.95
N LYS A 452 -3.85 16.96 3.66
CA LYS A 452 -2.72 17.88 3.84
C LYS A 452 -2.25 18.33 2.47
N VAL A 453 -2.42 19.61 2.16
CA VAL A 453 -1.88 20.22 0.94
C VAL A 453 -0.42 20.59 1.16
N LEU A 454 0.41 20.32 0.16
CA LEU A 454 1.84 20.61 0.14
C LEU A 454 2.21 21.20 -1.21
N GLU A 455 3.05 22.23 -1.20
CA GLU A 455 3.58 22.81 -2.43
C GLU A 455 4.53 21.83 -3.13
N TYR A 456 4.55 21.87 -4.46
CA TYR A 456 5.48 21.07 -5.25
C TYR A 456 6.93 21.38 -4.86
N GLY A 457 7.72 20.34 -4.63
CA GLY A 457 9.12 20.46 -4.22
C GLY A 457 9.36 20.54 -2.71
N THR A 458 8.31 20.60 -1.89
CA THR A 458 8.44 20.61 -0.42
C THR A 458 9.15 19.35 0.08
N ARG A 459 10.24 19.52 0.86
CA ARG A 459 10.96 18.43 1.53
C ARG A 459 10.30 18.13 2.87
N VAL A 460 9.63 16.98 2.97
CA VAL A 460 8.83 16.61 4.13
C VAL A 460 9.52 15.55 4.97
N GLN A 461 9.63 15.81 6.27
CA GLN A 461 9.92 14.77 7.26
C GLN A 461 8.60 14.28 7.85
N LEU A 462 8.39 12.96 7.78
CA LEU A 462 7.22 12.30 8.34
C LEU A 462 7.67 11.39 9.48
N ILE A 463 7.16 11.65 10.68
CA ILE A 463 7.36 10.81 11.87
C ILE A 463 6.04 10.08 12.11
N LEU A 464 6.06 8.77 11.97
CA LEU A 464 4.94 7.91 12.33
C LEU A 464 5.12 7.41 13.76
N GLN A 465 4.19 7.79 14.64
CA GLN A 465 4.21 7.41 16.05
C GLN A 465 3.04 6.46 16.32
N ASP A 466 3.36 5.18 16.51
CA ASP A 466 2.37 4.20 16.96
C ASP A 466 1.86 4.53 18.37
N THR A 467 0.64 4.09 18.72
CA THR A 467 0.03 4.36 20.03
C THR A 467 -0.47 3.09 20.71
N GLY A 468 -0.27 2.99 22.02
CA GLY A 468 -0.75 1.87 22.85
C GLY A 468 -2.28 1.83 23.06
N THR A 469 -3.03 2.75 22.46
CA THR A 469 -4.43 3.09 22.74
C THR A 469 -5.38 1.88 22.78
N VAL A 470 -5.14 0.87 21.95
CA VAL A 470 -5.91 -0.38 21.93
C VAL A 470 -4.96 -1.57 21.69
N PHE A 471 -4.94 -2.52 22.63
CA PHE A 471 -4.16 -3.77 22.62
C PHE A 471 -2.63 -3.65 22.48
N GLY A 472 -2.05 -2.45 22.52
CA GLY A 472 -0.63 -2.27 22.18
C GLY A 472 -0.29 -2.82 20.80
N LEU A 473 -1.27 -2.82 19.88
CA LEU A 473 -1.09 -3.25 18.50
C LEU A 473 -0.08 -2.31 17.86
N CYS A 474 1.13 -2.81 17.63
CA CYS A 474 2.09 -2.10 16.80
C CYS A 474 1.59 -2.21 15.37
N ILE A 475 0.97 -1.15 14.87
CA ILE A 475 0.77 -1.01 13.42
C ILE A 475 2.16 -0.77 12.87
N VAL A 476 2.88 -1.83 12.52
CA VAL A 476 4.19 -1.71 11.87
C VAL A 476 3.95 -1.35 10.41
N THR A 477 3.55 -0.11 10.17
CA THR A 477 3.63 0.44 8.83
C THR A 477 5.07 0.86 8.58
N LEU A 478 5.82 -0.05 7.99
CA LEU A 478 7.13 0.26 7.46
C LEU A 478 6.93 1.03 6.17
N ILE A 479 6.92 2.36 6.25
CA ILE A 479 7.20 3.17 5.08
C ILE A 479 8.69 3.00 4.80
N SER A 480 9.03 2.29 3.73
CA SER A 480 10.40 2.28 3.21
C SER A 480 10.76 3.71 2.76
N THR A 481 11.46 4.44 3.64
CA THR A 481 12.23 5.63 3.28
C THR A 481 13.70 5.31 3.54
N ASN A 482 14.45 5.16 2.44
CA ASN A 482 15.85 4.78 2.48
C ASN A 482 16.66 5.78 3.32
N HIS A 483 17.13 5.38 4.51
CA HIS A 483 18.04 6.18 5.34
C HIS A 483 19.50 5.91 4.94
N GLY A 484 20.20 6.97 4.53
CA GLY A 484 21.64 6.97 4.26
C GLY A 484 22.45 7.16 5.55
N ASP A 485 23.53 6.39 5.66
CA ASP A 485 24.50 6.30 6.77
C ASP A 485 25.08 7.67 7.22
N SER A 486 25.02 7.99 8.51
CA SER A 486 25.91 8.97 9.15
C SER A 486 26.81 8.25 10.16
N ARG A 487 28.11 8.11 9.85
CA ARG A 487 29.13 7.67 10.81
C ARG A 487 29.59 8.87 11.63
N ASP A 488 29.60 8.77 12.96
CA ASP A 488 30.81 8.58 13.80
C ASP A 488 30.47 8.61 15.31
N VAL A 489 31.42 8.19 16.14
CA VAL A 489 31.51 8.28 17.63
C VAL A 489 31.28 6.97 18.42
N THR A 490 32.36 6.18 18.48
CA THR A 490 32.94 5.39 19.61
C THR A 490 32.02 4.62 20.58
N GLN A 491 32.14 3.29 20.55
CA GLN A 491 31.72 2.33 21.57
C GLN A 491 32.60 2.35 22.83
N LYS A 492 32.00 2.13 24.01
CA LYS A 492 32.44 1.18 25.06
C LYS A 492 31.30 0.92 26.09
N PRO A 493 31.32 -0.21 26.84
CA PRO A 493 30.13 -1.02 27.13
C PRO A 493 29.60 -0.89 28.56
N ILE A 494 28.29 -1.10 28.76
CA ILE A 494 27.72 -1.44 30.08
C ILE A 494 26.70 -2.58 29.92
N GLN A 495 26.90 -3.62 30.74
CA GLN A 495 26.08 -4.83 30.84
C GLN A 495 24.73 -4.59 31.54
N SER A 496 23.71 -5.25 31.01
CA SER A 496 22.47 -5.76 31.61
C SER A 496 21.86 -5.06 32.84
N VAL A 497 20.77 -4.32 32.63
CA VAL A 497 19.56 -4.32 33.50
C VAL A 497 18.35 -3.98 32.60
N HIS A 498 17.22 -4.68 32.80
CA HIS A 498 15.90 -4.57 32.16
C HIS A 498 15.66 -3.44 31.12
N GLN A 499 15.31 -3.84 29.89
CA GLN A 499 15.07 -2.98 28.73
C GLN A 499 13.85 -2.06 28.93
N GLU A 500 14.12 -0.84 29.40
CA GLU A 500 13.27 0.33 29.19
C GLU A 500 13.39 0.81 27.73
N ASN A 501 12.26 0.94 27.02
CA ASN A 501 12.18 1.75 25.81
C ASN A 501 12.25 3.23 26.21
N ARG A 502 13.46 3.78 26.37
CA ARG A 502 13.70 5.22 26.48
C ARG A 502 14.49 5.71 25.28
N MET A 503 13.83 6.41 24.38
CA MET A 503 14.51 7.42 23.56
C MET A 503 14.62 8.68 24.42
N VAL A 504 15.84 8.99 24.87
CA VAL A 504 16.14 10.12 25.75
C VAL A 504 16.21 11.41 24.91
N VAL A 505 15.27 12.35 25.12
CA VAL A 505 15.53 13.79 24.96
C VAL A 505 15.02 14.50 26.21
N LYS A 506 15.92 15.29 26.80
CA LYS A 506 15.86 15.91 28.12
C LYS A 506 14.92 17.12 28.11
N LEU A 507 14.04 17.19 29.12
CA LEU A 507 13.07 18.26 29.40
C LEU A 507 13.71 19.64 29.62
N MET A 508 13.03 20.70 29.17
CA MET A 508 12.86 21.92 29.96
C MET A 508 11.38 22.32 29.98
N ARG A 509 10.92 22.68 31.18
CA ARG A 509 9.53 22.86 31.61
C ARG A 509 9.27 24.35 31.81
N GLN A 510 8.13 24.88 31.40
CA GLN A 510 7.41 25.96 32.11
C GLN A 510 5.94 26.06 31.65
N HIS A 511 5.02 25.97 32.61
CA HIS A 511 3.60 26.37 32.58
C HIS A 511 3.47 27.82 33.12
N PRO A 512 2.30 28.52 33.20
CA PRO A 512 0.89 28.02 33.10
C PRO A 512 -0.21 28.90 32.39
N GLN A 513 -1.38 28.28 32.13
CA GLN A 513 -2.80 28.75 32.31
C GLN A 513 -3.36 29.86 31.35
N VAL A 514 -4.63 30.03 30.90
CA VAL A 514 -6.03 29.55 31.14
C VAL A 514 -6.86 29.79 29.83
N GLY A 515 -8.00 29.10 29.60
CA GLY A 515 -9.11 29.70 28.82
C GLY A 515 -10.13 28.75 28.17
N THR A 516 -11.26 28.49 28.83
CA THR A 516 -12.40 27.68 28.36
C THR A 516 -13.34 28.41 27.38
N ARG A 517 -13.91 27.71 26.39
CA ARG A 517 -15.30 27.95 25.92
C ARG A 517 -15.91 26.72 25.20
N LYS A 518 -17.14 26.39 25.57
CA LYS A 518 -18.02 25.35 25.00
C LYS A 518 -18.67 25.87 23.72
N HIS A 519 -18.90 25.02 22.71
CA HIS A 519 -20.09 25.10 21.86
C HIS A 519 -20.48 23.75 21.24
N LYS A 520 -21.77 23.67 20.88
CA LYS A 520 -22.63 22.50 20.70
C LYS A 520 -22.50 21.83 19.33
N GLY A 521 -22.55 20.49 19.36
CA GLY A 521 -23.34 19.56 18.54
C GLY A 521 -23.64 19.87 17.08
N PHE A 522 -23.22 18.95 16.19
CA PHE A 522 -23.87 18.63 14.93
C PHE A 522 -23.90 17.10 14.73
N GLU A 523 -25.03 16.64 14.20
CA GLU A 523 -25.41 15.24 13.93
C GLU A 523 -24.94 14.76 12.55
N GLY A 524 -24.93 13.42 12.35
CA GLY A 524 -24.75 12.74 11.06
C GLY A 524 -23.28 12.40 10.75
N GLY A 525 -22.89 11.24 10.21
CA GLY A 525 -23.56 10.03 9.77
C GLY A 525 -22.72 8.80 10.15
N LYS A 526 -23.27 7.62 9.88
CA LYS A 526 -22.68 6.33 10.27
C LYS A 526 -21.67 5.89 9.21
N GLU A 527 -20.44 5.62 9.65
CA GLU A 527 -19.50 4.58 9.19
C GLU A 527 -18.15 4.83 9.88
N PRO A 528 -17.55 3.81 10.53
CA PRO A 528 -16.18 3.49 10.14
C PRO A 528 -15.80 2.00 10.32
N PHE A 529 -15.13 1.43 9.33
CA PHE A 529 -14.00 0.53 9.54
C PHE A 529 -13.11 0.63 8.30
N MET A 530 -11.87 1.04 8.49
CA MET A 530 -10.86 1.16 7.44
C MET A 530 -9.62 0.47 7.98
N LEU A 531 -9.12 -0.54 7.26
CA LEU A 531 -7.87 -1.21 7.61
C LEU A 531 -6.74 -0.18 7.56
N ALA A 532 -5.83 -0.20 8.54
CA ALA A 532 -4.73 0.76 8.65
C ALA A 532 -3.87 0.84 7.37
N ASP A 533 -3.81 -0.24 6.59
CA ASP A 533 -3.17 -0.29 5.27
C ASP A 533 -3.83 0.62 4.23
N GLU A 534 -5.14 0.88 4.27
CA GLU A 534 -5.80 1.73 3.27
C GLU A 534 -5.42 3.22 3.40
N ILE A 535 -4.87 3.64 4.54
CA ILE A 535 -4.59 5.07 4.84
C ILE A 535 -3.14 5.46 4.49
N LEU A 536 -2.21 4.51 4.46
CA LEU A 536 -0.76 4.83 4.41
C LEU A 536 -0.16 4.84 3.01
N TRP A 537 -0.88 4.35 2.00
CA TRP A 537 -0.31 4.13 0.66
C TRP A 537 -0.79 5.08 -0.44
N THR A 538 -1.64 6.07 -0.12
CA THR A 538 -2.01 7.08 -1.13
C THR A 538 -1.02 8.25 -1.08
N ARG A 539 -0.05 8.29 -1.99
CA ARG A 539 0.83 9.46 -2.15
C ARG A 539 0.09 10.56 -2.93
N ALA A 540 0.19 11.79 -2.44
CA ALA A 540 -0.53 12.94 -2.96
C ALA A 540 -0.27 13.18 -4.46
N ALA A 541 -1.35 13.46 -5.20
CA ALA A 541 -1.32 13.94 -6.56
C ALA A 541 -0.76 15.37 -6.61
N VAL A 542 0.16 15.62 -7.56
CA VAL A 542 0.55 16.98 -7.95
C VAL A 542 -0.40 17.44 -9.03
N ALA A 543 -1.16 18.50 -8.77
CA ALA A 543 -1.95 19.17 -9.78
C ALA A 543 -1.63 20.67 -9.75
N HIS A 544 -1.33 21.23 -10.93
CA HIS A 544 -0.90 22.61 -11.08
C HIS A 544 -2.10 23.57 -11.10
N ASP A 545 -1.90 24.71 -10.43
CA ASP A 545 -2.83 25.81 -10.33
C ASP A 545 -3.11 26.45 -11.70
N ARG A 546 -4.40 26.72 -11.97
CA ARG A 546 -4.82 27.78 -12.90
C ARG A 546 -5.86 28.63 -12.18
N GLU A 547 -5.52 29.89 -11.93
CA GLU A 547 -6.49 30.89 -11.49
C GLU A 547 -7.61 31.03 -12.53
N SER A 548 -8.87 30.89 -12.10
CA SER A 548 -9.98 31.56 -12.76
C SER A 548 -11.11 31.88 -11.78
N THR A 549 -11.49 33.14 -11.80
CA THR A 549 -12.53 33.80 -11.03
C THR A 549 -13.95 33.53 -11.55
N LEU A 550 -14.92 33.48 -10.61
CA LEU A 550 -16.35 33.88 -10.68
C LEU A 550 -17.48 32.81 -10.69
N LYS A 551 -18.28 32.93 -9.61
CA LYS A 551 -19.77 32.94 -9.43
C LYS A 551 -20.60 31.64 -9.41
N HIS A 552 -21.32 31.51 -8.27
CA HIS A 552 -22.41 30.59 -7.89
C HIS A 552 -23.58 30.50 -8.91
N PRO A 553 -24.33 29.38 -8.92
CA PRO A 553 -25.50 29.21 -8.03
C PRO A 553 -25.65 27.82 -7.37
N SER A 554 -26.44 27.81 -6.29
CA SER A 554 -26.96 26.68 -5.50
C SER A 554 -27.83 25.69 -6.28
N ILE A 555 -27.81 24.39 -5.96
CA ILE A 555 -28.93 23.44 -6.11
C ILE A 555 -28.81 22.26 -5.12
N GLU A 556 -29.98 21.81 -4.66
CA GLU A 556 -30.32 20.76 -3.69
C GLU A 556 -29.83 19.33 -4.01
N GLN A 557 -29.83 18.56 -2.94
CA GLN A 557 -29.40 17.18 -2.71
C GLN A 557 -30.24 16.12 -3.45
N ASP A 558 -29.57 15.14 -4.06
CA ASP A 558 -30.12 13.81 -4.35
C ASP A 558 -29.01 12.75 -4.12
N ASP A 559 -29.16 11.98 -3.03
CA ASP A 559 -28.14 11.08 -2.44
C ASP A 559 -27.86 9.78 -3.23
N HIS A 560 -28.27 9.68 -4.50
CA HIS A 560 -28.06 8.50 -5.34
C HIS A 560 -27.35 8.76 -6.69
N LEU A 561 -26.95 10.01 -6.99
CA LEU A 561 -26.47 10.41 -8.33
C LEU A 561 -24.98 10.77 -8.43
N ALA A 562 -24.22 10.78 -7.33
CA ALA A 562 -22.87 11.37 -7.30
C ALA A 562 -21.78 10.65 -8.13
N CYS A 563 -21.95 9.37 -8.49
CA CYS A 563 -21.05 8.64 -9.40
C CYS A 563 -21.81 8.01 -10.59
N ALA A 564 -22.75 8.74 -11.21
CA ALA A 564 -23.46 8.27 -12.40
C ALA A 564 -22.62 8.51 -13.69
N SER A 565 -22.00 7.43 -14.18
CA SER A 565 -21.25 7.31 -15.44
C SER A 565 -19.82 7.89 -15.46
N GLN A 566 -18.83 7.00 -15.45
CA GLN A 566 -17.56 7.24 -16.16
C GLN A 566 -17.84 7.19 -17.67
N LYS A 567 -18.55 8.17 -18.23
CA LYS A 567 -18.40 8.42 -19.66
C LYS A 567 -16.96 8.86 -19.87
N LEU A 568 -16.28 8.27 -20.86
CA LEU A 568 -14.97 8.67 -21.38
C LEU A 568 -14.85 10.20 -21.32
N MET A 569 -14.25 10.72 -20.25
CA MET A 569 -13.65 12.03 -20.32
C MET A 569 -12.36 11.77 -21.08
N GLU A 570 -12.27 12.33 -22.28
CA GLU A 570 -11.05 12.38 -23.05
C GLU A 570 -10.03 13.19 -22.24
N TRP A 571 -9.32 12.50 -21.35
CA TRP A 571 -8.19 13.07 -20.62
C TRP A 571 -6.97 13.02 -21.53
N GLY A 572 -6.87 14.02 -22.40
CA GLY A 572 -5.73 14.29 -23.28
C GLY A 572 -6.01 15.58 -24.06
N PRO A 573 -4.99 16.40 -24.40
CA PRO A 573 -5.21 17.48 -25.35
C PRO A 573 -5.73 16.88 -26.67
N GLU A 574 -6.84 17.41 -27.19
CA GLU A 574 -7.42 17.02 -28.48
C GLU A 574 -6.31 16.92 -29.55
N PRO A 575 -6.28 15.86 -30.36
CA PRO A 575 -5.41 15.84 -31.52
C PRO A 575 -5.91 16.88 -32.53
N LEU A 576 -5.11 17.93 -32.74
CA LEU A 576 -5.31 18.88 -33.83
C LEU A 576 -5.28 18.15 -35.17
N THR A 577 -6.44 17.77 -35.71
CA THR A 577 -6.58 17.41 -37.13
C THR A 577 -7.87 17.98 -37.73
N LYS A 578 -7.76 19.05 -38.53
CA LYS A 578 -8.12 19.16 -39.98
C LYS A 578 -8.48 20.59 -40.41
N GLY A 579 -8.07 20.91 -41.65
CA GLY A 579 -8.57 22.00 -42.52
C GLY A 579 -7.63 23.22 -42.56
N ASP A 580 -7.11 23.71 -43.68
CA ASP A 580 -7.44 23.51 -45.10
C ASP A 580 -6.22 23.70 -46.01
N SER A 581 -6.34 23.11 -47.18
CA SER A 581 -5.44 23.16 -48.33
C SER A 581 -5.34 24.55 -49.01
N THR A 582 -4.35 24.63 -49.92
CA THR A 582 -4.20 25.49 -51.13
C THR A 582 -3.42 26.81 -51.08
N LEU A 583 -2.48 26.90 -52.06
CA LEU A 583 -1.71 28.05 -52.61
C LEU A 583 -0.53 28.54 -51.75
N MET A 584 0.74 28.59 -52.19
CA MET A 584 1.45 28.50 -53.48
C MET A 584 2.72 27.65 -53.31
#